data_AF-C8WVK2-F1
#
_entry.id   AF-C8WVK2-F1
#
_cell.length_a   1.000
_cell.length_b   1.000
_cell.length_c   1.000
_cell.angle_alpha   90.00
_cell.angle_beta   90.00
_cell.angle_gamma   90.00
#
_symmetry.space_group_name_H-M   'P 1'
#
loop_
_entity.id
_entity.type
_entity.pdbx_description
1 polymer ?
#
loop_
_entity_poly.entity_id
_entity_poly.type
_entity_poly.pdbx_seq_one_letter_code
_entity_poly.pdbx_strand_id
1 'polypeptide(L)' 'MLAERGFELYREVLELACRHMRDAEALYDLADADHEPVAFARLQAARAEVSSILREAREAWQRGNDAERVSH' A
#
# COMPACT_ATOMS: atom_id res chain seq x y z
N MET A 1 9.64 21.12 9.08
CA MET A 1 9.02 19.82 9.43
C MET A 1 7.92 19.41 8.44
N LEU A 2 8.11 19.64 7.13
CA LEU A 2 7.18 19.15 6.09
C LEU A 2 7.63 17.75 5.63
N ALA A 3 8.95 17.53 5.50
CA ALA A 3 9.56 16.22 5.35
C ALA A 3 9.17 15.18 6.44
N GLU A 4 9.11 15.57 7.71
CA GLU A 4 8.72 14.67 8.82
C GLU A 4 7.25 14.24 8.72
N ARG A 5 6.34 15.17 8.41
CA ARG A 5 4.92 14.87 8.15
C ARG A 5 4.71 14.00 6.91
N GLY A 6 5.49 14.24 5.85
CA GLY A 6 5.44 13.42 4.63
C GLY A 6 5.89 11.98 4.88
N PHE A 7 6.88 11.80 5.77
CA PHE A 7 7.36 10.49 6.19
C PHE A 7 6.34 9.75 7.10
N GLU A 8 5.69 10.44 8.03
CA GLU A 8 4.64 9.86 8.88
C GLU A 8 3.46 9.33 8.05
N LEU A 9 2.95 10.13 7.11
CA LEU A 9 1.87 9.72 6.21
C LEU A 9 2.30 8.53 5.34
N TYR A 10 3.53 8.54 4.82
CA TYR A 10 4.07 7.42 4.06
C TYR A 10 4.12 6.13 4.89
N ARG A 11 4.52 6.20 6.16
CA ARG A 11 4.55 5.07 7.09
C ARG A 11 3.14 4.54 7.40
N GLU A 12 2.17 5.41 7.66
CA GLU A 12 0.78 5.00 7.92
C GLU A 12 0.17 4.26 6.72
N VAL A 13 0.44 4.77 5.51
CA VAL A 13 0.01 4.16 4.26
C VAL A 13 0.66 2.80 4.03
N LEU A 14 1.96 2.67 4.30
CA LEU A 14 2.68 1.38 4.27
C LEU A 14 2.04 0.36 5.22
N GLU A 15 1.78 0.76 6.46
CA GLU A 15 1.18 -0.13 7.46
C GLU A 15 -0.23 -0.57 7.08
N LEU A 16 -1.05 0.35 6.55
CA LEU A 16 -2.39 0.03 6.07
C LEU A 16 -2.35 -0.96 4.91
N ALA A 17 -1.45 -0.73 3.94
CA ALA A 17 -1.26 -1.61 2.79
C ALA A 17 -0.80 -3.01 3.23
N CYS A 18 0.12 -3.11 4.19
CA CYS A 18 0.54 -4.38 4.77
C CYS A 18 -0.60 -5.12 5.50
N ARG A 19 -1.47 -4.40 6.23
CA ARG A 19 -2.64 -5.02 6.88
C ARG A 19 -3.61 -5.58 5.84
N HIS A 20 -3.95 -4.78 4.82
CA HIS A 20 -4.82 -5.21 3.72
C HIS A 20 -4.30 -6.48 3.02
N MET A 21 -2.98 -6.56 2.81
CA MET A 21 -2.36 -7.73 2.21
C MET A 21 -2.50 -8.98 3.09
N ARG A 22 -2.23 -8.85 4.39
CA ARG A 22 -2.36 -9.96 5.36
C ARG A 22 -3.80 -10.46 5.48
N ASP A 23 -4.77 -9.55 5.46
CA ASP A 23 -6.19 -9.91 5.53
C ASP A 23 -6.61 -10.68 4.27
N ALA A 24 -6.15 -10.25 3.09
CA ALA A 24 -6.41 -10.95 1.84
C ALA A 24 -5.74 -12.34 1.77
N GLU A 25 -4.52 -12.47 2.29
CA GLU A 25 -3.80 -13.75 2.42
C GLU A 25 -4.54 -14.70 3.36
N ALA A 26 -4.95 -14.22 4.54
CA ALA A 26 -5.71 -15.02 5.50
C ALA A 26 -7.05 -15.50 4.93
N LEU A 27 -7.74 -14.66 4.15
CA LEU A 27 -8.98 -15.07 3.47
C LEU A 27 -8.76 -16.11 2.38
N TYR A 28 -7.62 -16.07 1.70
CA TYR A 28 -7.24 -17.09 0.74
C TYR A 28 -6.88 -18.41 1.42
N ASP A 29 -6.09 -18.36 2.48
CA ASP A 29 -5.66 -19.55 3.24
C ASP A 29 -6.83 -20.30 3.90
N LEU A 30 -7.92 -19.58 4.23
CA LEU A 30 -9.14 -20.15 4.81
C LEU A 30 -10.19 -20.56 3.76
N ALA A 31 -9.95 -20.31 2.47
CA ALA A 31 -10.91 -20.65 1.43
C ALA A 31 -10.97 -22.17 1.21
N ASP A 32 -12.18 -22.70 1.12
CA ASP A 32 -12.40 -24.07 0.62
C ASP A 32 -12.28 -24.13 -0.91
N ALA A 33 -12.32 -25.34 -1.47
CA ALA A 33 -12.15 -25.56 -2.91
C ALA A 33 -13.21 -24.86 -3.79
N ASP A 34 -14.43 -24.65 -3.27
CA ASP A 34 -15.51 -23.99 -4.02
C ASP A 34 -15.30 -22.46 -4.05
N HIS A 35 -14.63 -21.90 -3.05
CA HIS A 35 -14.39 -20.47 -2.91
C HIS A 35 -12.96 -20.02 -3.25
N GLU A 36 -12.02 -20.98 -3.42
CA GLU A 36 -10.61 -20.74 -3.74
C GLU A 36 -10.40 -19.80 -4.94
N PRO A 37 -11.12 -19.93 -6.07
CA PRO A 37 -10.93 -19.02 -7.22
C PRO A 37 -11.30 -17.57 -6.91
N VAL A 38 -12.35 -17.35 -6.11
CA VAL A 38 -12.80 -16.00 -5.73
C VAL A 38 -11.82 -15.39 -4.72
N ALA A 39 -11.37 -16.18 -3.76
CA ALA A 39 -10.38 -15.75 -2.79
C ALA A 39 -9.03 -15.42 -3.46
N PHE A 40 -8.62 -16.23 -4.44
CA PHE A 40 -7.44 -15.97 -5.26
C PHE A 40 -7.57 -14.65 -6.04
N ALA A 41 -8.72 -14.40 -6.69
CA ALA A 41 -8.95 -13.16 -7.41
C ALA A 41 -8.88 -11.93 -6.48
N ARG A 42 -9.44 -12.03 -5.27
CA ARG A 42 -9.34 -10.99 -4.23
C ARG A 42 -7.90 -10.77 -3.77
N LEU A 43 -7.14 -11.84 -3.60
CA LEU A 43 -5.71 -11.77 -3.27
C LEU A 43 -4.92 -11.02 -4.35
N GLN A 44 -5.17 -11.30 -5.63
CA GLN A 44 -4.53 -10.58 -6.74
C GLN A 44 -4.94 -9.10 -6.78
N ALA A 45 -6.22 -8.79 -6.55
CA ALA A 45 -6.70 -7.41 -6.48
C ALA A 45 -6.03 -6.64 -5.35
N ALA A 46 -5.94 -7.23 -4.15
CA ALA A 46 -5.25 -6.63 -3.00
C ALA A 46 -3.77 -6.37 -3.30
N ARG A 47 -3.07 -7.30 -3.97
CA ARG A 47 -1.67 -7.10 -4.41
C ARG A 47 -1.52 -5.92 -5.36
N ALA A 48 -2.43 -5.79 -6.34
CA ALA A 48 -2.40 -4.69 -7.29
C ALA A 48 -2.68 -3.34 -6.61
N GLU A 49 -3.68 -3.30 -5.72
CA GLU A 49 -4.03 -2.12 -4.94
C GLU A 49 -2.87 -1.66 -4.05
N VAL A 50 -2.30 -2.57 -3.25
CA VAL A 50 -1.13 -2.30 -2.40
C VAL A 50 0.03 -1.77 -3.24
N SER A 51 0.32 -2.38 -4.40
CA SER A 51 1.37 -1.91 -5.30
C SER A 51 1.14 -0.47 -5.77
N SER A 52 -0.11 -0.10 -6.13
CA SER A 52 -0.42 1.27 -6.53
C SER A 52 -0.26 2.25 -5.37
N ILE A 53 -0.80 1.91 -4.19
CA ILE A 53 -0.70 2.73 -2.98
C ILE A 53 0.76 3.02 -2.64
N LEU A 54 1.62 2.00 -2.65
CA LEU A 54 3.05 2.16 -2.34
C LEU A 54 3.78 3.03 -3.36
N ARG A 55 3.44 2.88 -4.65
CA ARG A 55 3.99 3.71 -5.72
C ARG A 55 3.57 5.16 -5.57
N GLU A 56 2.28 5.43 -5.37
CA GLU A 56 1.74 6.78 -5.22
C GLU A 56 2.30 7.48 -3.97
N ALA A 57 2.41 6.76 -2.86
CA ALA A 57 2.97 7.28 -1.61
C ALA A 57 4.46 7.63 -1.78
N ARG A 58 5.24 6.81 -2.50
CA ARG A 58 6.63 7.11 -2.86
C ARG A 58 6.73 8.34 -3.76
N GLU A 59 5.92 8.43 -4.80
CA GLU A 59 5.91 9.57 -5.75
C GLU A 59 5.52 10.87 -5.04
N ALA A 60 4.57 10.84 -4.10
CA ALA A 60 4.18 11.99 -3.30
C ALA A 60 5.31 12.46 -2.38
N TRP A 61 6.00 11.53 -1.71
CA TRP A 61 7.16 11.85 -0.88
C TRP A 61 8.32 12.45 -1.70
N GLN A 62 8.63 11.87 -2.86
CA GLN A 62 9.65 12.41 -3.77
C GLN A 62 9.31 13.83 -4.24
N ARG A 63 8.08 14.07 -4.69
CA ARG A 63 7.62 15.41 -5.10
C ARG A 63 7.69 16.43 -3.96
N GLY A 64 7.35 16.02 -2.73
CA GLY A 64 7.49 16.87 -1.55
C GLY A 64 8.93 17.29 -1.28
N ASN A 65 9.87 16.34 -1.35
CA ASN A 65 11.29 16.61 -1.15
C ASN A 65 11.91 17.45 -2.29
N ASP A 66 11.52 17.20 -3.55
CA ASP A 66 12.00 17.96 -4.70
C ASP A 66 11.54 19.43 -4.64
N ALA A 67 10.30 19.68 -4.20
CA ALA A 67 9.78 21.03 -4.01
C ALA A 67 10.51 21.81 -2.90
N GLU A 68 10.87 21.15 -1.80
CA GLU A 68 11.69 21.74 -0.73
C GLU A 68 13.11 22.06 -1.23
N ARG A 69 13.71 21.22 -2.08
CA ARG A 69 15.07 21.41 -2.60
C ARG A 69 15.19 22.57 -3.59
N VAL A 70 14.16 22.83 -4.40
CA VAL A 70 14.16 23.93 -5.39
C VAL A 70 13.84 25.29 -4.77
N SER A 71 13.20 25.30 -3.59
CA SER A 71 12.81 26.53 -2.89
C SER A 71 13.92 27.09 -1.98
N HIS A 72 15.10 26.47 -1.96
CA HIS A 72 16.25 26.81 -1.10
C HIS A 72 17.48 27.21 -1.91
#